data_AF-A0A2B8A4C6-F1
#
_entry.id   AF-A0A2B8A4C6-F1
#
_cell.length_a   1.000
_cell.length_b   1.000
_cell.length_c   1.000
_cell.angle_alpha   90.00
_cell.angle_beta   90.00
_cell.angle_gamma   90.00
#
_symmetry.space_group_name_H-M   'P 1'
#
loop_
_entity.id
_entity.type
_entity.pdbx_description
1 polymer ?
#
loop_
_entity_poly.entity_id
_entity_poly.type
_entity_poly.pdbx_seq_one_letter_code
_entity_poly.pdbx_strand_id
1 'polypeptide(L)'
;MTGVARTVFTSGGVHFIRELAVSKPDEVIALRIKADKPFSCTVSLTRKEITRDTGSPYRTEGAWQVMEGQLPFRKPGGMGQGVRYAAILGVKIPAKSRG
;
A
#
# COMPACT_ATOMS: atom_id res chain seq x y z
N MET A 1 0.95 -14.32 20.02
CA MET A 1 1.03 -14.11 18.56
C MET A 1 0.37 -12.77 18.24
N THR A 2 1.06 -11.84 17.57
CA THR A 2 0.57 -10.44 17.42
C THR A 2 -0.14 -10.16 16.09
N GLY A 3 -0.26 -11.14 15.18
CA GLY A 3 -0.88 -10.93 13.87
C GLY A 3 -0.08 -10.03 12.92
N VAL A 4 1.22 -9.90 13.12
CA VAL A 4 2.12 -9.03 12.35
C VAL A 4 3.13 -9.86 11.56
N ALA A 5 3.25 -9.60 10.26
CA ALA A 5 4.34 -10.11 9.44
C ALA A 5 5.55 -9.17 9.53
N ARG A 6 6.71 -9.69 9.94
CA ARG A 6 7.93 -8.91 10.19
C ARG A 6 9.07 -9.32 9.27
N THR A 7 9.77 -8.33 8.70
CA THR A 7 11.01 -8.54 7.95
C THR A 7 12.09 -7.60 8.46
N VAL A 8 13.29 -8.13 8.69
CA VAL A 8 14.47 -7.37 9.13
C VAL A 8 15.60 -7.65 8.16
N PHE A 9 16.31 -6.60 7.73
CA PHE A 9 17.45 -6.73 6.83
C PHE A 9 18.41 -5.55 6.97
N THR A 10 19.64 -5.73 6.51
CA THR A 10 20.66 -4.69 6.47
C THR A 10 21.00 -4.38 5.02
N SER A 11 21.10 -3.10 4.67
CA SER A 11 21.57 -2.65 3.36
C SER A 11 22.41 -1.39 3.53
N GLY A 12 23.59 -1.33 2.91
CA GLY A 12 24.50 -0.18 3.06
C GLY A 12 24.86 0.15 4.52
N GLY A 13 24.90 -0.86 5.40
CA GLY A 13 25.15 -0.68 6.83
C GLY A 13 24.02 0.00 7.60
N VAL A 14 22.81 0.08 7.04
CA VAL A 14 21.58 0.58 7.68
C VAL A 14 20.68 -0.60 7.99
N HIS A 15 20.15 -0.66 9.21
CA HIS A 15 19.20 -1.69 9.63
C HIS A 15 17.77 -1.26 9.34
N PHE A 16 17.07 -2.06 8.53
CA PHE A 16 15.68 -1.83 8.15
C PHE A 16 14.75 -2.85 8.82
N ILE A 17 13.58 -2.38 9.23
CA ILE A 17 12.49 -3.20 9.75
C ILE A 17 11.22 -2.87 8.97
N ARG A 18 10.53 -3.90 8.49
CA ARG A 18 9.18 -3.83 7.92
C ARG A 18 8.21 -4.62 8.78
N GLU A 19 7.09 -4.01 9.15
CA GLU A 19 6.02 -4.61 9.93
C GLU A 19 4.70 -4.40 9.20
N LEU A 20 4.06 -5.49 8.77
CA LEU A 20 2.78 -5.48 8.07
C LEU A 20 1.69 -6.05 8.97
N ALA A 21 0.58 -5.33 9.10
CA ALA A 21 -0.60 -5.76 9.82
C ALA A 21 -1.88 -5.46 9.03
N VAL A 22 -2.92 -6.26 9.24
CA VAL A 22 -4.27 -5.99 8.76
C VAL A 22 -5.13 -5.71 9.97
N SER A 23 -5.55 -4.46 10.15
CA SER A 23 -6.36 -4.03 11.27
C SER A 23 -7.83 -4.15 10.90
N LYS A 24 -8.56 -5.04 11.59
CA LYS A 24 -10.02 -5.05 11.50
C LYS A 24 -10.69 -3.82 12.13
N PRO A 25 -10.30 -3.34 13.34
CA PRO A 25 -10.98 -2.18 13.93
C PRO A 25 -10.80 -0.90 13.11
N ASP A 26 -9.66 -0.74 12.44
CA ASP A 26 -9.38 0.44 11.61
C ASP A 26 -9.68 0.22 10.11
N GLU A 27 -9.99 -1.01 9.71
CA GLU A 27 -10.24 -1.44 8.32
C GLU A 27 -9.13 -1.06 7.33
N VAL A 28 -7.86 -1.18 7.76
CA VAL A 28 -6.68 -0.86 6.93
C VAL A 28 -5.65 -1.97 6.90
N ILE A 29 -4.88 -2.01 5.81
CA ILE A 29 -3.61 -2.72 5.74
C ILE A 29 -2.50 -1.71 6.05
N ALA A 30 -1.80 -1.90 7.17
CA ALA A 30 -0.77 -0.99 7.65
C ALA A 30 0.63 -1.58 7.45
N LEU A 31 1.51 -0.81 6.80
CA LEU A 31 2.93 -1.14 6.64
C LEU A 31 3.77 -0.08 7.35
N ARG A 32 4.49 -0.48 8.40
CA ARG A 32 5.51 0.35 9.05
C ARG A 32 6.88 0.01 8.50
N ILE A 33 7.60 1.03 8.05
CA ILE A 33 9.00 0.93 7.59
C ILE A 33 9.85 1.78 8.53
N LYS A 34 10.87 1.17 9.13
CA LYS A 34 11.83 1.86 9.99
C LYS A 34 13.25 1.63 9.46
N ALA A 35 14.04 2.68 9.41
CA ALA A 35 15.49 2.63 9.29
C ALA A 35 16.12 3.18 10.57
N ASP A 36 17.27 2.65 10.96
CA ASP A 36 17.98 3.05 12.18
C ASP A 36 18.81 4.32 12.04
N LYS A 37 19.12 4.75 10.81
CA LYS A 37 19.84 5.99 10.53
C LYS A 37 18.90 7.08 9.97
N PRO A 38 19.03 8.35 10.41
CA PRO A 38 18.27 9.46 9.82
C PRO A 38 18.51 9.59 8.31
N PHE A 39 17.48 10.00 7.56
CA PHE A 39 17.53 10.25 6.11
C PHE A 39 17.97 9.07 5.22
N SER A 40 18.10 7.87 5.80
CA SER A 40 18.57 6.67 5.10
C SER A 40 17.46 5.86 4.43
N CYS A 41 16.22 6.34 4.46
CA CYS A 41 15.05 5.63 3.96
C CYS A 41 14.29 6.49 2.96
N THR A 42 14.35 6.09 1.70
CA THR A 42 13.50 6.61 0.63
C THR A 42 12.61 5.47 0.15
N VAL A 43 11.31 5.70 0.09
CA VAL A 43 10.32 4.68 -0.28
C VAL A 43 9.45 5.22 -1.40
N SER A 44 9.46 4.52 -2.54
CA SER A 44 8.52 4.73 -3.64
C SER A 44 7.48 3.63 -3.60
N LEU A 45 6.22 3.99 -3.44
CA LEU A 45 5.12 3.04 -3.39
C LEU A 45 4.36 3.06 -4.72
N THR A 46 4.19 1.90 -5.31
CA THR A 46 3.42 1.71 -6.54
C THR A 46 2.38 0.62 -6.34
N ARG A 47 1.34 0.66 -7.17
CA ARG A 47 0.34 -0.38 -7.26
C ARG A 47 0.20 -0.79 -8.72
N LYS A 48 -0.28 -2.00 -8.95
CA LYS A 48 -0.56 -2.54 -10.27
C LYS A 48 -1.85 -3.34 -10.20
N GLU A 49 -2.79 -3.04 -11.08
CA GLU A 49 -3.93 -3.92 -11.30
C GLU A 49 -3.46 -5.20 -11.99
N ILE A 50 -3.76 -6.37 -11.40
CA ILE A 50 -3.32 -7.67 -11.92
C ILE A 50 -4.13 -8.08 -13.17
N THR A 51 -5.36 -7.57 -13.29
CA THR A 51 -6.35 -7.97 -14.31
C THR A 51 -6.30 -7.17 -15.60
N ARG A 52 -5.47 -6.13 -15.69
CA ARG A 52 -5.44 -5.21 -16.85
C ARG A 52 -4.01 -4.96 -17.32
N ASP A 53 -3.72 -5.34 -18.56
CA ASP A 53 -2.37 -5.17 -19.15
C ASP A 53 -2.00 -3.71 -19.41
N THR A 54 -3.00 -2.83 -19.57
CA THR A 54 -2.79 -1.40 -19.85
C THR A 54 -2.67 -0.51 -18.60
N GLY A 55 -2.74 -1.12 -17.40
CA GLY A 55 -2.75 -0.40 -16.12
C GLY A 55 -4.08 0.31 -15.84
N SER A 56 -4.44 0.41 -14.56
CA SER A 56 -5.54 1.27 -14.13
C SER A 56 -5.03 2.70 -13.90
N PRO A 57 -5.85 3.74 -14.18
CA PRO A 57 -5.46 5.11 -13.92
C PRO A 57 -5.24 5.32 -12.42
N TYR A 58 -4.09 5.88 -12.08
CA TYR A 58 -3.80 6.39 -10.74
C TYR A 58 -4.00 7.90 -10.76
N ARG A 59 -4.54 8.44 -9.68
CA ARG A 59 -4.51 9.87 -9.43
C ARG A 59 -3.97 10.17 -8.05
N THR A 60 -3.42 11.35 -7.90
CA THR A 60 -2.98 11.88 -6.61
C THR A 60 -4.04 12.84 -6.09
N GLU A 61 -4.47 12.63 -4.86
CA GLU A 61 -5.38 13.52 -4.13
C GLU A 61 -4.70 13.93 -2.82
N GLY A 62 -4.01 15.08 -2.84
CA GLY A 62 -3.22 15.54 -1.69
C GLY A 62 -2.12 14.55 -1.31
N ALA A 63 -2.19 14.00 -0.10
CA ALA A 63 -1.25 13.00 0.42
C ALA A 63 -1.61 11.55 0.05
N TRP A 64 -2.68 11.36 -0.72
CA TRP A 64 -3.20 10.04 -1.09
C TRP A 64 -2.93 9.74 -2.57
N GLN A 65 -2.57 8.50 -2.85
CA GLN A 65 -2.69 7.93 -4.19
C GLN A 65 -3.99 7.13 -4.23
N VAL A 66 -4.80 7.36 -5.25
CA VAL A 66 -6.08 6.68 -5.46
C VAL A 66 -6.02 5.89 -6.76
N MET A 67 -6.44 4.63 -6.69
CA MET A 67 -6.64 3.74 -7.85
C MET A 67 -8.10 3.34 -7.87
N GLU A 68 -8.78 3.61 -8.98
CA GLU A 68 -10.17 3.21 -9.20
C GLU A 68 -10.29 2.42 -10.49
N GLY A 69 -11.24 1.49 -10.51
CA GLY A 69 -11.51 0.70 -11.69
C GLY A 69 -12.78 -0.11 -11.56
N GLN A 70 -12.97 -1.00 -12.53
CA GLN A 70 -14.10 -1.89 -12.61
C GLN A 70 -13.64 -3.26 -13.08
N LEU A 71 -13.95 -4.30 -12.30
CA LEU A 71 -13.61 -5.67 -12.65
C LEU A 71 -14.34 -6.10 -13.94
N PRO A 72 -13.77 -7.00 -14.74
CA PRO A 72 -14.46 -7.54 -15.89
C PRO A 72 -15.65 -8.40 -15.43
N PHE A 73 -16.80 -8.26 -16.08
CA PHE A 73 -17.95 -9.13 -15.87
C PHE A 73 -17.93 -10.27 -16.89
N ARG A 74 -17.62 -11.49 -16.44
CA ARG A 74 -17.55 -12.68 -17.30
C ARG A 74 -18.75 -13.59 -17.02
N LYS A 75 -19.90 -13.28 -17.63
CA LYS A 75 -21.12 -14.11 -17.59
C LYS A 75 -21.45 -14.69 -18.98
N PRO A 76 -21.88 -15.97 -19.09
CA PRO A 76 -22.45 -16.49 -20.31
C PRO A 76 -23.71 -15.69 -20.72
N GLY A 77 -23.75 -15.16 -21.94
CA GLY A 77 -24.86 -14.33 -22.42
C GLY A 77 -24.65 -12.81 -22.33
N GLY A 78 -23.46 -12.34 -21.90
CA GLY A 78 -22.93 -11.01 -22.25
C GLY A 78 -23.54 -9.78 -21.57
N MET A 79 -24.55 -9.92 -20.71
CA MET A 79 -25.21 -8.77 -20.08
C MET A 79 -24.82 -8.60 -18.61
N GLY A 80 -24.15 -7.49 -18.28
CA GLY A 80 -23.88 -7.05 -16.91
C GLY A 80 -22.65 -6.15 -16.76
N GLN A 81 -22.62 -5.37 -15.68
CA GLN A 81 -21.48 -4.55 -15.29
C GLN A 81 -20.72 -5.25 -14.16
N GLY A 82 -19.38 -5.20 -14.19
CA GLY A 82 -18.57 -5.78 -13.12
C GLY A 82 -18.48 -4.86 -11.91
N VAL A 83 -17.93 -5.37 -10.81
CA VAL A 83 -17.83 -4.65 -9.54
C VAL A 83 -16.83 -3.50 -9.66
N ARG A 84 -17.23 -2.30 -9.25
CA ARG A 84 -16.33 -1.15 -9.12
C ARG A 84 -15.48 -1.32 -7.88
N TYR A 85 -14.24 -0.87 -7.95
CA TYR A 85 -13.33 -0.89 -6.82
C TYR A 85 -12.57 0.43 -6.70
N ALA A 86 -12.17 0.72 -5.47
CA ALA A 86 -11.24 1.79 -5.15
C ALA A 86 -10.19 1.23 -4.18
N ALA A 87 -8.94 1.61 -4.39
CA ALA A 87 -7.85 1.35 -3.46
C ALA A 87 -7.15 2.68 -3.17
N ILE A 88 -6.96 2.98 -1.89
CA ILE A 88 -6.34 4.22 -1.43
C ILE A 88 -5.04 3.89 -0.71
N LEU A 89 -4.00 4.65 -1.00
CA LEU A 89 -2.69 4.51 -0.36
C LEU A 89 -2.26 5.87 0.16
N GLY A 90 -1.99 5.94 1.46
CA GLY A 90 -1.44 7.12 2.11
C GLY A 90 -0.14 6.81 2.83
N VAL A 91 0.64 7.86 3.06
CA VAL A 91 1.89 7.79 3.81
C VAL A 91 1.84 8.82 4.91
N LYS A 92 2.19 8.40 6.13
CA LYS A 92 2.41 9.29 7.27
C LYS A 92 3.83 9.13 7.75
N ILE A 93 4.58 10.24 7.78
CA ILE A 93 5.88 10.30 8.43
C ILE A 93 5.63 10.80 9.86
N PRO A 94 5.89 10.00 10.90
CA PRO A 94 5.76 10.46 12.27
C PRO A 94 6.68 11.66 12.50
N ALA A 95 6.15 12.74 13.08
CA ALA A 95 6.99 13.85 13.50
C ALA A 95 8.05 13.36 14.49
N LYS A 96 9.26 13.91 14.41
CA LYS A 96 10.34 13.62 15.35
C LYS A 96 9.86 13.98 16.75
N SER A 97 9.79 13.01 17.68
CA SER A 97 9.59 13.35 19.09
C SER A 97 10.81 14.17 19.54
N ARG A 98 10.59 15.41 19.96
CA ARG A 98 11.63 16.20 20.65
C ARG A 98 11.86 15.52 22.00
N GLY A 99 12.87 14.65 22.05
CA GLY A 99 13.49 14.19 23.29
C GLY A 99 14.69 15.06 23.60
#